data_AF-A0A9D8LHH2-F1
#
_entry.id   AF-A0A9D8LHH2-F1
#
_cell.length_a   1.000
_cell.length_b   1.000
_cell.length_c   1.000
_cell.angle_alpha   90.00
_cell.angle_beta   90.00
_cell.angle_gamma   90.00
#
_symmetry.space_group_name_H-M   'P 1'
#
loop_
_entity.id
_entity.type
_entity.pdbx_description
1 polymer ?
#
loop_
_entity_poly.entity_id
_entity_poly.type
_entity_poly.pdbx_seq_one_letter_code
_entity_poly.pdbx_strand_id
1 'polypeptide(L)'
;MPARRVDPVARLIDLADALEAGFAAVVRTGGRLLRAGGAGLTGGLLWRGVAAATGIGLTATLVAGLSSGTPEEALPSLSSLVPAEPVAAPSIRDVRIQAVPAAFGEEGWIHVARPIAMFGLDAPEIGKRAGYEARRSQDGGRREDMLSFGEFGDGQPFLALKFQANREAAEQGAAVGLSQPFVITLVRESAARGLSVGRSGTTTLIETKFGTVETADIGLSDGSAGRACIGFRHLDGAAHLSFSGWLCGGETRPVDRTQLACLLDRVELLSAGDDPGLRAVFAKAEP
;
A
#
# COMPACT_ATOMS: atom_id res chain seq x y z
N MET A 1 -5.35 44.43 -49.94
CA MET A 1 -5.35 44.32 -48.46
C MET A 1 -5.50 42.85 -48.08
N PRO A 2 -4.43 42.12 -47.74
CA PRO A 2 -4.57 40.76 -47.27
C PRO A 2 -4.95 40.75 -45.78
N ALA A 3 -6.04 40.05 -45.46
CA ALA A 3 -6.55 39.85 -44.12
C ALA A 3 -5.53 39.06 -43.28
N ARG A 4 -5.13 39.63 -42.15
CA ARG A 4 -4.24 39.00 -41.16
C ARG A 4 -5.00 37.83 -40.53
N ARG A 5 -4.69 36.58 -40.95
CA ARG A 5 -5.19 35.39 -40.24
C ARG A 5 -4.64 35.44 -38.83
N VAL A 6 -5.53 35.61 -37.87
CA VAL A 6 -5.19 35.55 -36.45
C VAL A 6 -5.08 34.07 -36.10
N ASP A 7 -3.89 33.65 -35.68
CA ASP A 7 -3.65 32.30 -35.17
C ASP A 7 -4.20 32.21 -33.74
N PRO A 8 -5.28 31.43 -33.51
CA PRO A 8 -5.89 31.32 -32.19
C PRO A 8 -4.98 30.63 -31.18
N VAL A 9 -4.04 29.79 -31.63
CA VAL A 9 -3.09 29.07 -30.76
C VAL A 9 -2.03 30.04 -30.25
N ALA A 10 -1.48 30.87 -31.11
CA ALA A 10 -0.52 31.91 -30.71
C ALA A 10 -1.13 32.87 -29.67
N ARG A 11 -2.40 33.25 -29.85
CA ARG A 11 -3.09 34.10 -28.86
C ARG A 11 -3.35 33.41 -27.53
N LEU A 12 -3.59 32.10 -27.52
CA LEU A 12 -3.75 31.33 -26.30
C LEU A 12 -2.45 31.24 -25.50
N ILE A 13 -1.32 31.05 -26.21
CA ILE A 13 0.02 31.03 -25.60
C ILE A 13 0.36 32.42 -25.04
N ASP A 14 0.17 33.49 -25.82
CA ASP A 14 0.43 34.86 -25.34
C ASP A 14 -0.41 35.22 -24.11
N LEU A 15 -1.64 34.70 -24.02
CA LEU A 15 -2.54 34.97 -22.91
C LEU A 15 -2.16 34.16 -21.66
N ALA A 16 -1.69 32.91 -21.84
CA ALA A 16 -1.13 32.11 -20.75
C ALA A 16 0.14 32.75 -20.18
N ASP A 17 1.06 33.19 -21.05
CA ASP A 17 2.30 33.87 -20.64
C ASP A 17 2.01 35.19 -19.91
N ALA A 18 1.01 35.95 -20.38
CA ALA A 18 0.57 37.18 -19.71
C ALA A 18 -0.03 36.92 -18.32
N LEU A 19 -0.76 35.81 -18.14
CA LEU A 19 -1.31 35.41 -16.85
C LEU A 19 -0.21 34.98 -15.88
N GLU A 20 0.77 34.18 -16.34
CA GLU A 20 1.91 33.79 -15.51
C GLU A 20 2.76 34.99 -15.10
N ALA A 21 3.03 35.91 -16.03
CA ALA A 21 3.75 37.15 -15.74
C ALA A 21 3.00 38.05 -14.74
N GLY A 22 1.67 38.14 -14.88
CA GLY A 22 0.80 38.86 -13.95
C GLY A 22 0.82 38.25 -12.55
N PHE A 23 0.71 36.92 -12.44
CA PHE A 23 0.74 36.22 -11.17
C PHE A 23 2.10 36.37 -10.48
N ALA A 24 3.20 36.22 -11.22
CA ALA A 24 4.55 36.42 -10.70
C ALA A 24 4.78 37.86 -10.21
N ALA A 25 4.21 38.86 -10.88
CA ALA A 25 4.30 40.26 -10.44
C ALA A 25 3.52 40.49 -9.14
N VAL A 26 2.31 39.94 -9.00
CA VAL A 26 1.46 40.06 -7.80
C VAL A 26 2.11 39.38 -6.59
N VAL A 27 2.69 38.19 -6.76
CA VAL A 27 3.39 37.50 -5.66
C VAL A 27 4.61 38.29 -5.20
N ARG A 28 5.35 38.88 -6.14
CA ARG A 28 6.58 39.64 -5.83
C ARG A 28 6.26 40.96 -5.13
N THR A 29 5.17 41.65 -5.47
CA THR A 29 4.72 42.86 -4.78
C THR A 29 4.09 42.53 -3.42
N GLY A 30 3.27 41.47 -3.33
CA GLY A 30 2.71 40.98 -2.07
C GLY A 30 3.78 40.58 -1.05
N GLY A 31 4.83 39.88 -1.49
CA GLY A 31 5.96 39.51 -0.63
C GLY A 31 6.79 40.71 -0.14
N ARG A 32 6.86 41.81 -0.91
CA ARG A 32 7.52 43.05 -0.47
C ARG A 32 6.68 43.83 0.54
N LEU A 33 5.36 43.88 0.35
CA LEU A 33 4.42 44.51 1.30
C LEU A 33 4.40 43.78 2.65
N LEU A 34 4.44 42.44 2.63
CA LEU A 34 4.53 41.63 3.85
C LEU A 34 5.86 41.80 4.61
N ARG A 35 6.95 42.13 3.90
CA ARG A 35 8.26 42.41 4.52
C ARG A 35 8.43 43.84 5.01
N ALA A 36 7.70 44.80 4.43
CA ALA A 36 7.76 46.21 4.83
C ALA A 36 6.81 46.58 5.99
N GLY A 37 5.79 45.74 6.26
CA GLY A 37 4.85 45.93 7.36
C GLY A 37 5.42 45.55 8.73
N GLY A 38 6.16 46.45 9.36
CA GLY A 38 6.62 46.36 10.75
C GLY A 38 5.51 46.53 11.79
N ALA A 39 4.38 45.84 11.66
CA ALA A 39 3.31 45.83 12.65
C ALA A 39 3.12 44.40 13.17
N GLY A 40 3.33 44.23 14.49
CA GLY A 40 3.36 42.95 15.21
C GLY A 40 2.04 42.18 15.25
N LEU A 41 1.51 41.79 14.08
CA LEU A 41 0.52 40.73 13.95
C LEU A 41 1.24 39.44 13.56
N THR A 42 1.10 38.43 14.41
CA THR A 42 1.68 37.10 14.21
C THR A 42 1.25 36.54 12.84
N GLY A 43 2.19 35.95 12.10
CA GLY A 43 1.97 35.49 10.71
C GLY A 43 0.77 34.55 10.52
N GLY A 44 0.26 33.93 11.60
CA GLY A 44 -0.95 33.13 11.59
C GLY A 44 -2.26 33.91 11.39
N LEU A 45 -2.35 35.17 11.81
CA LEU A 45 -3.55 36.00 11.63
C LEU A 45 -3.66 36.57 10.21
N LEU A 46 -2.53 36.91 9.60
CA LEU A 46 -2.47 37.34 8.19
C LEU A 46 -2.87 36.22 7.23
N TRP A 47 -2.41 34.99 7.48
CA TRP A 47 -2.80 33.83 6.66
C TRP A 47 -4.30 33.51 6.76
N ARG A 48 -4.89 33.68 7.95
CA ARG A 48 -6.34 33.51 8.17
C ARG A 48 -7.18 34.59 7.49
N GLY A 49 -6.71 35.83 7.44
CA GLY A 49 -7.38 36.91 6.71
C GLY A 49 -7.40 36.68 5.19
N VAL A 50 -6.29 36.21 4.62
CA VAL A 50 -6.19 35.89 3.18
C VAL A 50 -7.10 34.72 2.81
N ALA A 51 -7.18 33.67 3.64
CA ALA A 51 -8.08 32.54 3.40
C ALA A 51 -9.57 32.93 3.46
N ALA A 52 -9.94 33.92 4.29
CA ALA A 52 -11.30 34.44 4.33
C ALA A 52 -11.65 35.27 3.07
N ALA A 53 -10.70 36.03 2.53
CA ALA A 53 -10.92 36.84 1.33
C ALA A 53 -11.06 35.99 0.05
N THR A 54 -10.35 34.87 -0.07
CA THR A 54 -10.49 33.94 -1.22
C THR A 54 -11.76 33.09 -1.14
N GLY A 55 -12.27 32.81 0.06
CA GLY A 55 -13.55 32.10 0.25
C GLY A 55 -14.79 32.94 -0.09
N ILE A 56 -14.74 34.26 0.06
CA ILE A 56 -15.90 35.15 -0.20
C ILE A 56 -16.02 35.52 -1.70
N GLY A 57 -14.93 35.45 -2.47
CA GLY A 57 -14.97 35.77 -3.91
C GLY A 57 -15.74 34.75 -4.77
N LEU A 58 -15.80 33.48 -4.34
CA LEU A 58 -16.45 32.40 -5.10
C LEU A 58 -17.97 32.32 -4.89
N THR A 59 -18.51 32.92 -3.82
CA THR A 59 -19.95 32.93 -3.57
C THR A 59 -20.65 34.12 -4.23
N ALA A 60 -19.97 35.26 -4.39
CA ALA A 60 -20.56 36.45 -5.01
C ALA A 60 -20.84 36.28 -6.52
N THR A 61 -20.02 35.51 -7.24
CA THR A 61 -20.26 35.22 -8.67
C THR A 61 -21.39 34.21 -8.90
N LEU A 62 -21.67 33.35 -7.93
CA LEU A 62 -22.79 32.39 -7.98
C LEU A 62 -24.14 33.04 -7.66
N VAL A 63 -24.18 34.03 -6.76
CA VAL A 63 -25.43 34.72 -6.38
C VAL A 63 -25.87 35.75 -7.43
N ALA A 64 -24.94 36.44 -8.10
CA ALA A 64 -25.29 37.38 -9.17
C ALA A 64 -25.85 36.71 -10.44
N GLY A 65 -25.52 35.43 -10.68
CA GLY A 65 -26.07 34.66 -11.81
C GLY A 65 -27.49 34.13 -11.58
N LEU A 66 -27.92 34.00 -10.32
CA LEU A 66 -29.23 33.43 -9.97
C LEU A 66 -30.33 34.48 -9.75
N SER A 67 -29.98 35.77 -9.64
CA SER A 67 -30.92 36.83 -9.25
C SER A 67 -31.46 37.68 -10.40
N SER A 68 -31.08 37.44 -11.66
CA SER A 68 -31.74 38.06 -12.82
C SER A 68 -32.76 37.08 -13.42
N GLY A 69 -33.87 36.87 -12.71
CA GLY A 69 -35.00 36.10 -13.24
C GLY A 69 -35.83 36.95 -14.20
N THR A 70 -36.08 36.42 -15.40
CA THR A 70 -37.33 36.47 -16.21
C THR A 70 -37.15 35.56 -17.45
N PRO A 71 -38.22 35.03 -18.07
CA PRO A 71 -38.73 33.69 -17.84
C PRO A 71 -38.49 32.76 -19.05
N GLU A 72 -38.61 31.46 -18.79
CA GLU A 72 -39.11 30.40 -19.68
C GLU A 72 -39.48 30.81 -21.12
N GLU A 73 -38.52 30.87 -22.04
CA GLU A 73 -38.72 30.53 -23.45
C GLU A 73 -37.40 30.06 -24.07
N ALA A 74 -37.49 28.90 -24.73
CA ALA A 74 -36.54 28.37 -25.71
C ALA A 74 -35.09 28.17 -25.24
N LEU A 75 -34.86 27.13 -24.42
CA LEU A 75 -33.62 26.37 -24.56
C LEU A 75 -33.70 25.60 -25.88
N PRO A 76 -32.93 25.94 -26.93
CA PRO A 76 -32.83 25.09 -28.09
C PRO A 76 -32.27 23.75 -27.62
N SER A 77 -33.05 22.70 -27.82
CA SER A 77 -32.65 21.32 -27.60
C SER A 77 -31.31 21.09 -28.31
N LEU A 78 -30.23 20.99 -27.54
CA LEU A 78 -28.88 20.68 -28.03
C LEU A 78 -28.78 19.25 -28.60
N SER A 79 -29.90 18.54 -28.74
CA SER A 79 -30.00 17.20 -29.33
C SER A 79 -29.77 17.15 -30.85
N SER A 80 -29.56 18.28 -31.54
CA SER A 80 -29.48 18.29 -33.01
C SER A 80 -28.16 18.74 -33.63
N LEU A 81 -27.07 18.89 -32.87
CA LEU A 81 -25.77 19.20 -33.45
C LEU A 81 -24.78 18.05 -33.18
N VAL A 82 -24.50 17.33 -34.27
CA VAL A 82 -23.47 16.29 -34.44
C VAL A 82 -23.88 14.90 -33.90
N PRO A 83 -23.94 13.85 -34.74
CA PRO A 83 -23.82 12.49 -34.23
C PRO A 83 -22.38 12.35 -33.73
N ALA A 84 -22.16 12.67 -32.44
CA ALA A 84 -20.98 12.17 -31.77
C ALA A 84 -21.17 10.66 -31.68
N GLU A 85 -20.35 9.92 -32.41
CA GLU A 85 -20.14 8.50 -32.09
C GLU A 85 -20.00 8.39 -30.57
N PRO A 86 -20.65 7.40 -29.94
CA PRO A 86 -20.53 7.21 -28.51
C PRO A 86 -19.06 6.92 -28.22
N VAL A 87 -18.30 7.94 -27.81
CA VAL A 87 -17.05 7.74 -27.11
C VAL A 87 -17.49 7.04 -25.83
N ALA A 88 -17.35 5.72 -25.83
CA ALA A 88 -17.69 4.86 -24.72
C ALA A 88 -17.15 5.54 -23.45
N ALA A 89 -18.05 5.84 -22.51
CA ALA A 89 -17.64 6.26 -21.19
C ALA A 89 -16.58 5.25 -20.73
N PRO A 90 -15.41 5.69 -20.22
CA PRO A 90 -14.41 4.76 -19.74
C PRO A 90 -15.11 3.86 -18.73
N SER A 91 -15.14 2.56 -19.00
CA SER A 91 -15.79 1.60 -18.13
C SER A 91 -15.15 1.74 -16.77
N ILE A 92 -15.91 2.22 -15.78
CA ILE A 92 -15.45 2.22 -14.40
C ILE A 92 -15.27 0.75 -14.05
N ARG A 93 -14.00 0.34 -13.97
CA ARG A 93 -13.60 -1.03 -13.68
C ARG A 93 -14.15 -1.40 -12.31
N ASP A 94 -15.02 -2.41 -12.27
CA ASP A 94 -15.44 -3.00 -10.99
C ASP A 94 -14.26 -3.80 -10.42
N VAL A 95 -13.56 -3.21 -9.45
CA VAL A 95 -12.39 -3.80 -8.81
C VAL A 95 -12.73 -5.12 -8.09
N ARG A 96 -14.00 -5.36 -7.74
CA ARG A 96 -14.44 -6.63 -7.14
C ARG A 96 -14.47 -7.77 -8.16
N ILE A 97 -14.73 -7.45 -9.43
CA ILE A 97 -14.89 -8.44 -10.51
C ILE A 97 -13.61 -8.56 -11.33
N GLN A 98 -12.86 -7.47 -11.44
CA GLN A 98 -11.60 -7.42 -12.17
C GLN A 98 -10.55 -6.78 -11.28
N ALA A 99 -9.92 -7.56 -10.41
CA ALA A 99 -8.71 -7.13 -9.71
C ALA A 99 -7.59 -6.87 -10.73
N VAL A 100 -6.91 -5.71 -10.67
CA VAL A 100 -5.65 -5.54 -11.40
C VAL A 100 -4.68 -6.51 -10.72
N PRO A 101 -4.02 -7.45 -11.43
CA PRO A 101 -2.91 -8.18 -10.83
C PRO A 101 -1.96 -7.14 -10.28
N ALA A 102 -1.76 -7.12 -8.96
CA ALA A 102 -0.86 -6.16 -8.34
C ALA A 102 0.56 -6.52 -8.78
N ALA A 103 1.00 -6.01 -9.93
CA ALA A 103 2.36 -6.14 -10.46
C ALA A 103 3.34 -5.29 -9.66
N PHE A 104 3.21 -5.29 -8.33
CA PHE A 104 4.02 -4.50 -7.44
C PHE A 104 4.87 -5.46 -6.62
N GLY A 105 6.07 -5.72 -7.12
CA GLY A 105 7.07 -6.58 -6.49
C GLY A 105 7.19 -7.98 -7.09
N GLU A 106 6.45 -8.33 -8.15
CA GLU A 106 6.57 -9.61 -8.86
C GLU A 106 7.57 -9.59 -10.02
N GLU A 107 7.93 -8.40 -10.53
CA GLU A 107 8.96 -8.25 -11.56
C GLU A 107 10.29 -8.81 -11.04
N GLY A 108 10.80 -9.83 -11.74
CA GLY A 108 12.03 -10.50 -11.37
C GLY A 108 11.87 -11.73 -10.48
N TRP A 109 10.66 -12.13 -10.06
CA TRP A 109 10.46 -13.40 -9.35
C TRP A 109 10.06 -14.53 -10.30
N ILE A 110 10.63 -15.70 -10.07
CA ILE A 110 10.38 -16.93 -10.83
C ILE A 110 9.87 -18.00 -9.87
N HIS A 111 8.72 -18.60 -10.18
CA HIS A 111 8.20 -19.75 -9.46
C HIS A 111 9.09 -20.99 -9.64
N VAL A 112 9.33 -21.70 -8.55
CA VAL A 112 10.07 -22.96 -8.56
C VAL A 112 9.06 -24.10 -8.67
N ALA A 113 8.97 -24.74 -9.84
CA ALA A 113 7.93 -25.73 -10.14
C ALA A 113 7.94 -26.98 -9.25
N ARG A 114 9.12 -27.41 -8.78
CA ARG A 114 9.28 -28.54 -7.85
C ARG A 114 10.22 -28.13 -6.72
N PRO A 115 9.74 -27.32 -5.77
CA PRO A 115 10.59 -26.71 -4.77
C PRO A 115 10.95 -27.74 -3.68
N ILE A 116 12.21 -27.74 -3.28
CA ILE A 116 12.67 -28.46 -2.08
C ILE A 116 12.45 -27.54 -0.89
N ALA A 117 11.80 -28.01 0.17
CA ALA A 117 11.56 -27.25 1.39
C ALA A 117 12.88 -26.82 2.05
N MET A 118 13.10 -25.51 2.19
CA MET A 118 14.21 -25.01 3.02
C MET A 118 13.81 -24.91 4.48
N PHE A 119 12.53 -24.60 4.73
CA PHE A 119 12.00 -24.39 6.07
C PHE A 119 11.01 -25.48 6.46
N GLY A 120 11.11 -25.88 7.72
CA GLY A 120 10.21 -26.79 8.41
C GLY A 120 9.52 -26.07 9.55
N LEU A 121 8.33 -26.54 9.90
CA LEU A 121 7.67 -26.18 11.14
C LEU A 121 7.06 -27.47 11.67
N ASP A 122 7.49 -27.88 12.85
CA ASP A 122 6.81 -28.90 13.63
C ASP A 122 5.73 -28.21 14.49
N ALA A 123 4.47 -28.46 14.21
CA ALA A 123 3.32 -27.82 14.86
C ALA A 123 2.10 -28.74 14.87
N PRO A 124 2.10 -29.84 15.65
CA PRO A 124 0.98 -30.77 15.75
C PRO A 124 -0.33 -30.09 16.14
N GLU A 125 -0.27 -28.96 16.85
CA GLU A 125 -1.42 -28.15 17.25
C GLU A 125 -2.15 -27.45 16.09
N ILE A 126 -1.49 -27.21 14.96
CA ILE A 126 -2.11 -26.61 13.74
C ILE A 126 -2.32 -27.68 12.65
N GLY A 127 -1.73 -28.86 12.83
CA GLY A 127 -1.86 -29.99 11.92
C GLY A 127 -0.75 -30.04 10.88
N LYS A 128 -0.97 -30.81 9.81
CA LYS A 128 0.04 -31.04 8.77
C LYS A 128 0.10 -29.85 7.80
N ARG A 129 1.27 -29.64 7.20
CA ARG A 129 1.45 -28.68 6.12
C ARG A 129 0.51 -29.01 4.97
N ALA A 130 -0.37 -28.07 4.63
CA ALA A 130 -1.34 -28.17 3.56
C ALA A 130 -0.75 -27.74 2.21
N GLY A 131 0.15 -26.75 2.21
CA GLY A 131 0.74 -26.21 0.99
C GLY A 131 2.19 -25.75 1.17
N TYR A 132 2.93 -25.78 0.06
CA TYR A 132 4.28 -25.28 -0.02
C TYR A 132 4.56 -24.71 -1.41
N GLU A 133 4.94 -23.44 -1.45
CA GLU A 133 5.33 -22.74 -2.66
C GLU A 133 6.71 -22.12 -2.47
N ALA A 134 7.48 -22.00 -3.54
CA ALA A 134 8.71 -21.22 -3.50
C ALA A 134 8.90 -20.40 -4.78
N ARG A 135 9.51 -19.24 -4.61
CA ARG A 135 9.89 -18.31 -5.67
C ARG A 135 11.35 -17.91 -5.46
N ARG A 136 12.06 -17.62 -6.54
CA ARG A 136 13.41 -17.05 -6.48
C ARG A 136 13.50 -15.82 -7.34
N SER A 137 14.36 -14.88 -6.97
CA SER A 137 14.69 -13.77 -7.86
C SER A 137 15.46 -14.26 -9.08
N GLN A 138 15.40 -13.50 -10.18
CA GLN A 138 16.10 -13.81 -11.43
C GLN A 138 17.62 -13.92 -11.25
N ASP A 139 18.19 -13.08 -10.39
CA ASP A 139 19.61 -13.11 -10.00
C ASP A 139 19.96 -14.30 -9.08
N GLY A 140 18.96 -15.00 -8.53
CA GLY A 140 19.15 -16.09 -7.57
C GLY A 140 19.62 -15.67 -6.18
N GLY A 141 19.79 -14.37 -5.91
CA GLY A 141 20.25 -13.85 -4.62
C GLY A 141 19.17 -13.85 -3.54
N ARG A 142 17.90 -13.90 -3.93
CA ARG A 142 16.75 -13.96 -3.02
C ARG A 142 15.87 -15.17 -3.30
N ARG A 143 15.33 -15.72 -2.22
CA ARG A 143 14.38 -16.81 -2.28
C ARG A 143 13.25 -16.57 -1.29
N GLU A 144 12.04 -16.85 -1.72
CA GLU A 144 10.83 -16.80 -0.91
C GLU A 144 10.22 -18.19 -0.84
N ASP A 145 9.92 -18.64 0.37
CA ASP A 145 9.26 -19.91 0.64
C ASP A 145 7.96 -19.62 1.43
N MET A 146 6.83 -20.17 0.99
CA MET A 146 5.53 -20.00 1.62
C MET A 146 5.00 -21.35 2.08
N LEU A 147 4.71 -21.45 3.38
CA LEU A 147 4.12 -22.62 4.01
C LEU A 147 2.70 -22.28 4.46
N SER A 148 1.76 -23.18 4.18
CA SER A 148 0.39 -23.09 4.72
C SER A 148 0.03 -24.34 5.52
N PHE A 149 -0.75 -24.15 6.58
CA PHE A 149 -1.28 -25.19 7.45
C PHE A 149 -2.77 -24.92 7.71
N GLY A 150 -3.61 -25.95 7.58
CA GLY A 150 -5.06 -25.81 7.59
C GLY A 150 -5.62 -25.09 6.35
N GLU A 151 -6.95 -24.92 6.32
CA GLU A 151 -7.63 -24.10 5.32
C GLU A 151 -8.27 -22.88 5.97
N PHE A 152 -8.41 -21.77 5.23
CA PHE A 152 -8.94 -20.55 5.84
C PHE A 152 -10.41 -20.70 6.24
N GLY A 153 -11.24 -21.35 5.41
CA GLY A 153 -12.69 -21.43 5.58
C GLY A 153 -13.22 -22.59 6.44
N ASP A 154 -12.36 -23.45 6.97
CA ASP A 154 -12.77 -24.70 7.65
C ASP A 154 -13.07 -24.56 9.16
N GLY A 155 -12.89 -23.36 9.72
CA GLY A 155 -13.05 -23.07 11.14
C GLY A 155 -11.98 -23.68 12.06
N GLN A 156 -10.98 -24.39 11.50
CA GLN A 156 -9.82 -24.95 12.21
C GLN A 156 -8.65 -23.96 12.21
N PRO A 157 -7.64 -24.12 13.08
CA PRO A 157 -6.45 -23.28 13.08
C PRO A 157 -5.82 -23.17 11.68
N PHE A 158 -5.51 -21.95 11.27
CA PHE A 158 -4.92 -21.67 9.97
C PHE A 158 -3.66 -20.84 10.13
N LEU A 159 -2.56 -21.28 9.53
CA LEU A 159 -1.29 -20.56 9.53
C LEU A 159 -0.81 -20.39 8.10
N ALA A 160 -0.52 -19.15 7.73
CA ALA A 160 0.26 -18.83 6.54
C ALA A 160 1.57 -18.20 6.98
N LEU A 161 2.69 -18.79 6.56
CA LEU A 161 4.03 -18.37 6.94
C LEU A 161 4.87 -18.18 5.67
N LYS A 162 5.47 -17.01 5.54
CA LYS A 162 6.35 -16.66 4.45
C LYS A 162 7.74 -16.42 5.01
N PHE A 163 8.73 -17.06 4.41
CA PHE A 163 10.15 -16.80 4.66
C PHE A 163 10.76 -16.16 3.43
N GLN A 164 11.64 -15.20 3.65
CA GLN A 164 12.49 -14.62 2.61
C GLN A 164 13.95 -14.74 3.05
N ALA A 165 14.72 -15.51 2.29
CA ALA A 165 16.16 -15.59 2.41
C ALA A 165 16.80 -14.61 1.42
N ASN A 166 17.69 -13.76 1.91
CA ASN A 166 18.45 -12.82 1.08
C ASN A 166 19.95 -13.09 1.27
N ARG A 167 20.59 -13.72 0.29
CA ARG A 167 22.01 -14.10 0.35
C ARG A 167 22.94 -12.89 0.42
N GLU A 168 22.55 -11.77 -0.18
CA GLU A 168 23.40 -10.58 -0.26
C GLU A 168 23.19 -9.62 0.93
N ALA A 169 22.21 -9.89 1.79
CA ALA A 169 21.86 -9.04 2.93
C ALA A 169 23.04 -8.74 3.88
N ALA A 170 23.87 -9.74 4.23
CA ALA A 170 25.01 -9.47 5.11
C ALA A 170 26.15 -8.69 4.46
N GLU A 171 26.26 -8.71 3.12
CA GLU A 171 27.31 -7.97 2.43
C GLU A 171 26.96 -6.48 2.31
N GLN A 172 25.66 -6.17 2.22
CA GLN A 172 25.18 -4.83 1.90
C GLN A 172 24.86 -3.97 3.12
N GLY A 173 24.84 -4.54 4.34
CA GLY A 173 24.56 -3.80 5.58
C GLY A 173 23.24 -3.00 5.53
N ALA A 174 22.33 -3.39 4.64
CA ALA A 174 21.27 -2.51 4.17
C ALA A 174 19.99 -2.78 4.95
N ALA A 175 19.57 -1.79 5.75
CA ALA A 175 18.25 -1.73 6.40
C ALA A 175 17.10 -1.67 5.36
N VAL A 176 16.88 -2.74 4.59
CA VAL A 176 15.79 -2.85 3.61
C VAL A 176 14.78 -3.87 4.16
N GLY A 177 14.00 -3.43 5.14
CA GLY A 177 13.08 -4.31 5.86
C GLY A 177 11.94 -3.57 6.53
N LEU A 178 12.21 -2.32 6.93
CA LEU A 178 11.25 -1.44 7.60
C LEU A 178 10.73 -0.32 6.70
N SER A 179 10.99 -0.38 5.39
CA SER A 179 10.65 0.70 4.47
C SER A 179 9.14 0.93 4.34
N GLN A 180 8.30 0.02 4.82
CA GLN A 180 6.84 0.11 4.77
C GLN A 180 6.19 -0.18 6.14
N PRO A 181 5.14 0.59 6.52
CA PRO A 181 4.38 0.33 7.73
C PRO A 181 3.80 -1.09 7.76
N PHE A 182 3.73 -1.71 8.94
CA PHE A 182 3.24 -3.07 9.16
C PHE A 182 1.93 -3.37 8.42
N VAL A 183 0.93 -2.51 8.61
CA VAL A 183 -0.41 -2.69 8.03
C VAL A 183 -0.40 -2.70 6.50
N ILE A 184 0.50 -1.94 5.87
CA ILE A 184 0.59 -1.87 4.40
C ILE A 184 1.17 -3.18 3.85
N THR A 185 2.21 -3.70 4.48
CA THR A 185 2.77 -5.01 4.14
C THR A 185 1.72 -6.11 4.35
N LEU A 186 1.05 -6.10 5.50
CA LEU A 186 0.01 -7.08 5.82
C LEU A 186 -1.13 -7.08 4.79
N VAL A 187 -1.65 -5.91 4.43
CA VAL A 187 -2.74 -5.79 3.44
C VAL A 187 -2.29 -6.32 2.08
N ARG A 188 -1.09 -5.96 1.64
CA ARG A 188 -0.53 -6.42 0.36
C ARG A 188 -0.38 -7.94 0.32
N GLU A 189 0.20 -8.53 1.37
CA GLU A 189 0.42 -9.97 1.46
C GLU A 189 -0.89 -10.75 1.59
N SER A 190 -1.86 -10.22 2.33
CA SER A 190 -3.20 -10.81 2.45
C SER A 190 -3.91 -10.80 1.10
N ALA A 191 -3.90 -9.67 0.39
CA ALA A 191 -4.56 -9.52 -0.90
C ALA A 191 -3.95 -10.43 -1.98
N ALA A 192 -2.62 -10.61 -1.96
CA ALA A 192 -1.93 -11.55 -2.85
C ALA A 192 -2.39 -13.02 -2.66
N ARG A 193 -3.03 -13.33 -1.52
CA ARG A 193 -3.61 -14.65 -1.20
C ARG A 193 -5.14 -14.65 -1.23
N GLY A 194 -5.76 -13.64 -1.83
CA GLY A 194 -7.22 -13.54 -1.92
C GLY A 194 -7.91 -13.19 -0.60
N LEU A 195 -7.17 -12.69 0.39
CA LEU A 195 -7.71 -12.28 1.69
C LEU A 195 -7.75 -10.76 1.81
N SER A 196 -8.77 -10.26 2.48
CA SER A 196 -8.92 -8.84 2.85
C SER A 196 -8.65 -8.65 4.34
N VAL A 197 -8.07 -7.52 4.70
CA VAL A 197 -7.89 -7.11 6.10
C VAL A 197 -9.02 -6.16 6.47
N GLY A 198 -9.93 -6.59 7.34
CA GLY A 198 -11.08 -5.80 7.79
C GLY A 198 -10.77 -4.90 8.99
N ARG A 199 -9.94 -5.38 9.93
CA ARG A 199 -9.49 -4.64 11.12
C ARG A 199 -8.03 -4.95 11.38
N SER A 200 -7.27 -3.95 11.82
CA SER A 200 -5.94 -4.12 12.42
C SER A 200 -5.90 -3.40 13.76
N GLY A 201 -5.48 -4.11 14.80
CA GLY A 201 -5.22 -3.56 16.12
C GLY A 201 -3.88 -2.84 16.20
N THR A 202 -3.55 -2.39 17.41
CA THR A 202 -2.25 -1.80 17.73
C THR A 202 -1.14 -2.83 17.59
N THR A 203 -0.01 -2.41 17.04
CA THR A 203 1.17 -3.27 16.92
C THR A 203 1.83 -3.48 18.28
N THR A 204 2.29 -4.70 18.51
CA THR A 204 2.93 -5.17 19.74
C THR A 204 4.12 -6.03 19.36
N LEU A 205 5.19 -5.96 20.15
CA LEU A 205 6.39 -6.74 19.90
C LEU A 205 6.39 -8.03 20.72
N ILE A 206 6.87 -9.11 20.12
CA ILE A 206 7.18 -10.36 20.81
C ILE A 206 8.63 -10.75 20.50
N GLU A 207 9.26 -11.48 21.41
CA GLU A 207 10.59 -12.04 21.20
C GLU A 207 10.49 -13.50 20.74
N THR A 208 11.38 -13.88 19.85
CA THR A 208 11.56 -15.25 19.33
C THR A 208 13.04 -15.59 19.28
N LYS A 209 13.41 -16.85 19.05
CA LYS A 209 14.80 -17.27 18.84
C LYS A 209 15.47 -16.59 17.65
N PHE A 210 14.68 -16.05 16.72
CA PHE A 210 15.16 -15.31 15.55
C PHE A 210 15.25 -13.80 15.79
N GLY A 211 14.79 -13.31 16.94
CA GLY A 211 14.74 -11.89 17.29
C GLY A 211 13.31 -11.35 17.40
N THR A 212 13.20 -10.03 17.36
CA THR A 212 11.94 -9.33 17.61
C THR A 212 10.98 -9.42 16.43
N VAL A 213 9.72 -9.75 16.73
CA VAL A 213 8.63 -9.85 15.76
C VAL A 213 7.55 -8.83 16.10
N GLU A 214 7.19 -8.00 15.12
CA GLU A 214 6.05 -7.09 15.21
C GLU A 214 4.77 -7.84 14.90
N THR A 215 3.76 -7.71 15.76
CA THR A 215 2.49 -8.43 15.68
C THR A 215 1.30 -7.49 15.85
N ALA A 216 0.14 -7.85 15.30
CA ALA A 216 -1.12 -7.17 15.60
C ALA A 216 -2.30 -8.13 15.51
N ASP A 217 -3.33 -7.90 16.33
CA ASP A 217 -4.61 -8.59 16.19
C ASP A 217 -5.35 -8.06 14.97
N ILE A 218 -5.73 -8.95 14.06
CA ILE A 218 -6.28 -8.59 12.75
C ILE A 218 -7.55 -9.39 12.46
N GLY A 219 -8.45 -8.80 11.68
CA GLY A 219 -9.57 -9.51 11.08
C GLY A 219 -9.28 -9.78 9.62
N LEU A 220 -9.20 -11.05 9.22
CA LEU A 220 -9.04 -11.46 7.83
C LEU A 220 -10.37 -11.99 7.27
N SER A 221 -10.59 -11.84 5.97
CA SER A 221 -11.74 -12.42 5.29
C SER A 221 -11.43 -12.80 3.84
N ASP A 222 -11.92 -13.96 3.41
CA ASP A 222 -11.88 -14.44 2.02
C ASP A 222 -13.09 -13.94 1.18
N GLY A 223 -13.93 -13.07 1.76
CA GLY A 223 -15.18 -12.59 1.17
C GLY A 223 -16.43 -13.39 1.58
N SER A 224 -16.25 -14.57 2.20
CA SER A 224 -17.35 -15.42 2.69
C SER A 224 -17.32 -15.60 4.21
N ALA A 225 -16.14 -15.89 4.76
CA ALA A 225 -15.91 -16.08 6.18
C ALA A 225 -14.93 -15.01 6.69
N GLY A 226 -15.12 -14.57 7.94
CA GLY A 226 -14.23 -13.65 8.64
C GLY A 226 -13.59 -14.34 9.84
N ARG A 227 -12.28 -14.14 10.04
CA ARG A 227 -11.51 -14.78 11.11
C ARG A 227 -10.65 -13.78 11.88
N ALA A 228 -10.63 -13.95 13.19
CA ALA A 228 -9.67 -13.27 14.07
C ALA A 228 -8.32 -14.00 13.98
N CYS A 229 -7.28 -13.25 13.64
CA CYS A 229 -5.93 -13.76 13.47
C CYS A 229 -4.93 -12.81 14.14
N ILE A 230 -3.71 -13.27 14.33
CA ILE A 230 -2.56 -12.45 14.68
C ILE A 230 -1.69 -12.34 13.43
N GLY A 231 -1.59 -11.15 12.85
CA GLY A 231 -0.62 -10.86 11.79
C GLY A 231 0.75 -10.62 12.40
N PHE A 232 1.82 -11.03 11.72
CA PHE A 232 3.18 -10.86 12.22
C PHE A 232 4.21 -10.61 11.11
N ARG A 233 5.30 -9.95 11.46
CA ARG A 233 6.46 -9.71 10.61
C ARG A 233 7.74 -9.58 11.44
N HIS A 234 8.81 -10.22 10.99
CA HIS A 234 10.13 -10.07 11.55
C HIS A 234 10.65 -8.64 11.34
N LEU A 235 11.10 -7.98 12.40
CA LEU A 235 11.53 -6.58 12.32
C LEU A 235 12.91 -6.40 11.69
N ASP A 236 13.75 -7.44 11.68
CA ASP A 236 15.02 -7.39 10.96
C ASP A 236 14.82 -7.84 9.51
N GLY A 237 14.06 -7.04 8.74
CA GLY A 237 13.79 -7.33 7.33
C GLY A 237 15.01 -7.19 6.42
N ALA A 238 16.11 -6.65 6.96
CA ALA A 238 17.43 -6.58 6.35
C ALA A 238 18.30 -7.80 6.63
N ALA A 239 17.87 -8.69 7.53
CA ALA A 239 18.61 -9.90 7.82
C ALA A 239 18.65 -10.83 6.62
N HIS A 240 19.64 -11.73 6.63
CA HIS A 240 19.68 -12.88 5.74
C HIS A 240 18.38 -13.71 5.74
N LEU A 241 17.60 -13.63 6.83
CA LEU A 241 16.31 -14.25 6.99
C LEU A 241 15.29 -13.23 7.50
N SER A 242 14.21 -13.04 6.75
CA SER A 242 13.01 -12.38 7.24
C SER A 242 11.79 -13.28 7.08
N PHE A 243 10.76 -13.05 7.89
CA PHE A 243 9.52 -13.81 7.80
C PHE A 243 8.31 -12.96 8.15
N SER A 244 7.15 -13.33 7.62
CA SER A 244 5.88 -12.70 7.90
C SER A 244 4.73 -13.67 7.67
N GLY A 245 3.55 -13.31 8.15
CA GLY A 245 2.39 -14.16 7.99
C GLY A 245 1.25 -13.79 8.92
N TRP A 246 0.36 -14.76 9.10
CA TRP A 246 -0.73 -14.67 10.05
C TRP A 246 -1.12 -16.03 10.59
N LEU A 247 -1.51 -16.03 11.86
CA LEU A 247 -2.02 -17.18 12.58
C LEU A 247 -3.46 -16.92 12.99
N CYS A 248 -4.38 -17.77 12.55
CA CYS A 248 -5.80 -17.71 12.89
C CYS A 248 -6.15 -18.86 13.84
N GLY A 249 -6.86 -18.55 14.93
CA GLY A 249 -7.36 -19.57 15.84
C GLY A 249 -8.59 -20.27 15.29
N GLY A 250 -8.91 -21.45 15.84
CA GLY A 250 -10.17 -22.13 15.54
C GLY A 250 -11.35 -21.38 16.16
N GLU A 251 -12.57 -21.67 15.70
CA GLU A 251 -13.79 -20.96 16.15
C GLU A 251 -13.97 -20.94 17.68
N THR A 252 -13.57 -22.02 18.34
CA THR A 252 -13.70 -22.19 19.81
C THR A 252 -12.40 -21.94 20.57
N ARG A 253 -11.29 -21.72 19.86
CA ARG A 253 -9.96 -21.56 20.46
C ARG A 253 -9.21 -20.42 19.77
N PRO A 254 -9.33 -19.17 20.26
CA PRO A 254 -8.54 -18.07 19.76
C PRO A 254 -7.06 -18.33 20.02
N VAL A 255 -6.22 -17.82 19.13
CA VAL A 255 -4.77 -17.85 19.30
C VAL A 255 -4.29 -16.65 20.08
N ASP A 256 -3.20 -16.83 20.82
CA ASP A 256 -2.51 -15.77 21.55
C ASP A 256 -1.07 -15.61 21.05
N ARG A 257 -0.41 -14.55 21.53
CA ARG A 257 0.96 -14.19 21.13
C ARG A 257 2.02 -15.14 21.70
N THR A 258 1.74 -15.80 22.82
CA THR A 258 2.65 -16.78 23.41
C THR A 258 2.67 -18.04 22.54
N GLN A 259 1.50 -18.50 22.09
CA GLN A 259 1.39 -19.60 21.12
C GLN A 259 2.10 -19.26 19.81
N LEU A 260 1.92 -18.04 19.30
CA LEU A 260 2.63 -17.59 18.10
C LEU A 260 4.16 -17.60 18.31
N ALA A 261 4.67 -17.08 19.42
CA ALA A 261 6.11 -17.08 19.71
C ALA A 261 6.66 -18.51 19.75
N CYS A 262 5.99 -19.42 20.48
CA CYS A 262 6.40 -20.82 20.55
C CYS A 262 6.38 -21.51 19.17
N LEU A 263 5.39 -21.21 18.32
CA LEU A 263 5.33 -21.74 16.96
C LEU A 263 6.49 -21.23 16.10
N LEU A 264 6.79 -19.94 16.17
CA LEU A 264 7.91 -19.35 15.44
C LEU A 264 9.25 -19.96 15.93
N ASP A 265 9.41 -20.20 17.22
CA ASP A 265 10.61 -20.84 17.78
C ASP A 265 10.80 -22.31 17.34
N ARG A 266 9.74 -22.96 16.86
CA ARG A 266 9.79 -24.34 16.32
C ARG A 266 10.05 -24.41 14.82
N VAL A 267 10.34 -23.26 14.19
CA VAL A 267 10.81 -23.25 12.79
C VAL A 267 12.21 -23.83 12.72
N GLU A 268 12.41 -24.73 11.76
CA GLU A 268 13.65 -25.45 11.52
C GLU A 268 14.16 -25.21 10.10
N LEU A 269 15.48 -25.29 9.93
CA LEU A 269 16.13 -25.28 8.62
C LEU A 269 16.31 -26.72 8.13
N LEU A 270 15.47 -27.13 7.17
CA LEU A 270 15.54 -28.44 6.53
C LEU A 270 16.66 -28.51 5.49
N SER A 271 16.90 -27.41 4.79
CA SER A 271 17.96 -27.29 3.80
C SER A 271 18.35 -25.83 3.60
N ALA A 272 19.64 -25.54 3.65
CA ALA A 272 20.18 -24.22 3.36
C ALA A 272 20.64 -24.05 1.89
N GLY A 273 20.66 -25.14 1.12
CA GLY A 273 21.43 -25.19 -0.12
C GLY A 273 22.87 -24.67 0.09
N ASP A 274 23.33 -23.81 -0.81
CA ASP A 274 24.66 -23.18 -0.75
C ASP A 274 24.64 -21.83 -0.01
N ASP A 275 23.75 -21.63 0.96
CA ASP A 275 23.66 -20.39 1.75
C ASP A 275 24.29 -20.56 3.15
N PRO A 276 25.56 -20.15 3.35
CA PRO A 276 26.19 -20.18 4.67
C PRO A 276 25.63 -19.14 5.65
N GLY A 277 25.12 -18.00 5.15
CA GLY A 277 24.53 -16.96 5.98
C GLY A 277 23.25 -17.45 6.65
N LEU A 278 22.40 -18.12 5.88
CA LEU A 278 21.20 -18.75 6.41
C LEU A 278 21.51 -19.84 7.45
N ARG A 279 22.53 -20.68 7.22
CA ARG A 279 22.99 -21.65 8.23
C ARG A 279 23.44 -20.98 9.51
N ALA A 280 24.16 -19.86 9.41
CA ALA A 280 24.63 -19.11 10.57
C ALA A 280 23.47 -18.50 11.38
N VAL A 281 22.42 -18.00 10.72
CA VAL A 281 21.21 -17.49 11.40
C VAL A 281 20.58 -18.58 12.26
N PHE A 282 20.34 -19.76 11.69
CA PHE A 282 19.75 -20.86 12.45
C PHE A 282 20.68 -21.40 13.54
N ALA A 283 21.98 -21.54 13.26
CA ALA A 283 22.95 -21.98 14.27
C ALA A 283 23.04 -21.03 15.48
N LYS A 284 22.83 -19.72 15.28
CA LYS A 284 22.77 -18.73 16.37
C LYS A 284 21.46 -18.79 17.14
N ALA A 285 20.38 -19.23 16.49
CA ALA A 285 19.05 -19.32 17.07
C ALA A 285 18.81 -20.65 17.83
N GLU A 286 19.68 -21.65 17.68
CA GLU A 286 19.63 -22.86 18.50
C GLU A 286 19.98 -22.51 19.97
N PRO A 287 19.20 -23.03 20.94
CA PRO A 287 19.45 -22.82 22.37
C PRO A 287 20.70 -23.52 22.91
#